data_AF-F1L9T4-F1
#
_entry.id   AF-F1L9T4-F1
#
_cell.length_a   1.000
_cell.length_b   1.000
_cell.length_c   1.000
_cell.angle_alpha   90.00
_cell.angle_beta   90.00
_cell.angle_gamma   90.00
#
_symmetry.space_group_name_H-M   'P 1'
#
loop_
_entity.id
_entity.type
_entity.pdbx_description
1 polymer ?
#
loop_
_entity_poly.entity_id
_entity_poly.type
_entity_poly.pdbx_seq_one_letter_code
_entity_poly.pdbx_strand_id
1 'polypeptide(L)'
;MVSDNLTKLLCMLVSQSFVVAMQPDPVLKTQHKFVAEVRLLIGDKLGIKQHLVNTNVSVKIIAEEEARMLSTAQLSEKDIKSVGSISNDFEKLTMDDKGHMSAKFNNSKLTRIAHRKPPPKGAQGECKAVLNQQAATDQKYALLFHISPFQLGNLGKFDVWTLSLPLMVTVHGSQDCDAQGAILWQRAFYSVNRTAVSSEIGAVSWHELSQVLRHKFALFTGAHRAISDSDLAYLAEKLIVPSNVDNKPITFHRFAKQNLRDDVNFSF
;
A
#
# COMPACT_ATOMS: atom_id res chain seq x y z
N MET A 1 -33.26 -17.51 -12.38
CA MET A 1 -31.95 -18.12 -12.72
C MET A 1 -31.08 -17.22 -13.58
N VAL A 2 -31.45 -16.86 -14.83
CA VAL A 2 -30.61 -15.97 -15.67
C VAL A 2 -30.54 -14.54 -15.11
N SER A 3 -31.67 -13.98 -14.68
CA SER A 3 -31.73 -12.65 -14.07
C SER A 3 -30.88 -12.54 -12.80
N ASP A 4 -30.88 -13.58 -11.95
CA ASP A 4 -30.12 -13.56 -10.69
C ASP A 4 -28.60 -13.59 -10.94
N ASN A 5 -28.17 -14.33 -11.97
CA ASN A 5 -26.77 -14.37 -12.37
C ASN A 5 -26.32 -13.02 -12.96
N LEU A 6 -27.16 -12.40 -13.79
CA LEU A 6 -26.89 -11.07 -14.35
C LEU A 6 -26.76 -10.01 -13.25
N THR A 7 -27.67 -10.02 -12.26
CA THR A 7 -27.61 -9.12 -11.11
C THR A 7 -26.32 -9.31 -10.32
N LYS A 8 -25.90 -10.56 -10.06
CA LYS A 8 -24.63 -10.84 -9.38
C LYS A 8 -23.44 -10.30 -10.16
N LEU A 9 -23.38 -10.54 -11.47
CA LEU A 9 -22.30 -10.06 -12.34
C LEU A 9 -22.25 -8.53 -12.36
N LEU A 10 -23.39 -7.87 -12.42
CA LEU A 10 -23.47 -6.42 -12.37
C LEU A 10 -23.02 -5.88 -11.00
N CYS A 11 -23.43 -6.53 -9.90
CA CYS A 11 -22.96 -6.17 -8.57
C CYS A 11 -21.43 -6.28 -8.45
N MET A 12 -20.86 -7.38 -8.92
CA MET A 12 -19.40 -7.56 -8.96
C MET A 12 -18.72 -6.49 -9.83
N LEU A 13 -19.27 -6.21 -11.02
CA LEU A 13 -18.73 -5.21 -11.93
C LEU A 13 -18.72 -3.82 -11.30
N VAL A 14 -19.81 -3.41 -10.65
CA VAL A 14 -19.88 -2.11 -9.95
C VAL A 14 -18.85 -2.06 -8.82
N SER A 15 -18.79 -3.08 -7.97
CA SER A 15 -17.84 -3.12 -6.85
C SER A 15 -16.38 -3.10 -7.32
N GLN A 16 -16.04 -3.77 -8.42
CA GLN A 16 -14.67 -3.85 -8.94
C GLN A 16 -14.29 -2.68 -9.86
N SER A 17 -15.26 -1.90 -10.33
CA SER A 17 -15.03 -0.75 -11.19
C SER A 17 -14.58 0.51 -10.44
N PHE A 18 -14.57 0.48 -9.11
CA PHE A 18 -14.06 1.57 -8.30
C PHE A 18 -12.59 1.32 -7.98
N VAL A 19 -11.71 2.19 -8.46
CA VAL A 19 -10.26 1.98 -8.45
C VAL A 19 -9.52 3.21 -8.00
N VAL A 20 -8.32 3.02 -7.43
CA VAL A 20 -7.39 4.12 -7.14
C VAL A 20 -6.58 4.43 -8.40
N ALA A 21 -6.93 5.51 -9.09
CA ALA A 21 -6.30 5.95 -10.33
C ALA A 21 -4.96 6.66 -10.09
N MET A 22 -4.86 7.43 -9.00
CA MET A 22 -3.60 8.00 -8.54
C MET A 22 -3.35 7.55 -7.11
N GLN A 23 -2.32 6.72 -6.93
CA GLN A 23 -1.96 6.17 -5.63
C GLN A 23 -1.36 7.27 -4.73
N PRO A 24 -1.61 7.23 -3.41
CA PRO A 24 -0.87 8.06 -2.47
C PRO A 24 0.61 7.70 -2.46
N ASP A 25 1.43 8.61 -1.97
CA ASP A 25 2.86 8.37 -1.81
C ASP A 25 3.11 7.09 -0.98
N PRO A 26 4.13 6.28 -1.34
CA PRO A 26 4.44 5.04 -0.63
C PRO A 26 4.72 5.23 0.86
N VAL A 27 5.21 6.42 1.24
CA VAL A 27 5.46 6.81 2.62
C VAL A 27 4.76 8.13 2.87
N LEU A 28 3.81 8.13 3.81
CA LEU A 28 3.09 9.32 4.23
C LEU A 28 3.72 9.87 5.50
N LYS A 29 3.97 11.18 5.53
CA LYS A 29 4.41 11.87 6.75
C LYS A 29 3.22 12.49 7.46
N THR A 30 3.11 12.32 8.78
CA THR A 30 2.06 12.99 9.55
C THR A 30 2.20 14.51 9.46
N GLN A 31 1.08 15.22 9.51
CA GLN A 31 0.97 16.67 9.31
C GLN A 31 1.33 17.17 7.91
N HIS A 32 1.60 16.28 6.95
CA HIS A 32 1.78 16.64 5.54
C HIS A 32 0.54 16.27 4.72
N LYS A 33 0.25 17.09 3.70
CA LYS A 33 -0.79 16.78 2.73
C LYS A 33 -0.35 15.58 1.89
N PHE A 34 -1.29 14.72 1.55
CA PHE A 34 -1.11 13.69 0.54
C PHE A 34 -2.09 13.93 -0.60
N VAL A 35 -1.77 13.35 -1.76
CA VAL A 35 -2.60 13.42 -2.95
C VAL A 35 -3.00 12.01 -3.36
N ALA A 36 -4.29 11.80 -3.64
CA ALA A 36 -4.81 10.56 -4.20
C ALA A 36 -6.02 10.83 -5.08
N GLU A 37 -6.24 9.98 -6.09
CA GLU A 37 -7.42 10.06 -6.95
C GLU A 37 -8.05 8.68 -7.09
N VAL A 38 -9.36 8.61 -6.89
CA VAL A 38 -10.17 7.43 -7.14
C VAL A 38 -11.14 7.67 -8.28
N ARG A 39 -11.45 6.61 -9.04
CA ARG A 39 -12.33 6.66 -10.20
C ARG A 39 -13.33 5.53 -10.19
N LEU A 40 -14.56 5.83 -10.60
CA LEU A 40 -15.59 4.85 -10.88
C LEU A 40 -15.69 4.66 -12.39
N LEU A 41 -15.14 3.55 -12.90
CA LEU A 41 -14.92 3.34 -14.33
C LEU A 41 -16.21 3.20 -15.15
N ILE A 42 -17.28 2.70 -14.53
CA ILE A 42 -18.57 2.50 -15.20
C ILE A 42 -19.61 3.54 -14.79
N GLY A 43 -19.21 4.57 -14.03
CA GLY A 43 -20.16 5.51 -13.42
C GLY A 43 -21.07 6.20 -14.44
N ASP A 44 -20.57 6.47 -15.65
CA ASP A 44 -21.34 7.08 -16.72
C ASP A 44 -22.35 6.11 -17.39
N LYS A 45 -22.12 4.80 -17.30
CA LYS A 45 -22.98 3.74 -17.88
C LYS A 45 -24.08 3.27 -16.94
N LEU A 46 -24.01 3.62 -15.65
CA LEU A 46 -24.99 3.17 -14.65
C LEU A 46 -26.34 3.89 -14.73
N GLY A 47 -26.49 4.92 -15.58
CA GLY A 47 -27.77 5.64 -15.74
C GLY A 47 -28.20 6.48 -14.52
N ILE A 48 -27.47 6.43 -13.40
CA ILE A 48 -27.72 7.20 -12.18
C ILE A 48 -26.72 8.35 -11.99
N LYS A 49 -26.26 8.95 -13.10
CA LYS A 49 -25.24 10.01 -13.09
C LYS A 49 -25.58 11.13 -12.10
N GLN A 50 -26.84 11.54 -12.06
CA GLN A 50 -27.29 12.65 -11.22
C GLN A 50 -27.29 12.33 -9.72
N HIS A 51 -27.43 11.05 -9.34
CA HIS A 51 -27.32 10.61 -7.95
C HIS A 51 -25.86 10.41 -7.54
N LEU A 52 -25.01 9.94 -8.45
CA LEU A 52 -23.59 9.69 -8.18
C LEU A 52 -22.76 10.97 -8.13
N VAL A 53 -23.07 11.95 -8.99
CA VAL A 53 -22.43 13.25 -8.95
C VAL A 53 -22.77 13.94 -7.63
N ASN A 54 -21.75 14.45 -6.94
CA ASN A 54 -21.82 15.00 -5.58
C ASN A 54 -22.01 13.98 -4.46
N THR A 55 -21.95 12.67 -4.74
CA THR A 55 -21.85 11.67 -3.67
C THR A 55 -20.49 11.80 -2.99
N ASN A 56 -20.48 11.74 -1.66
CA ASN A 56 -19.24 11.81 -0.89
C ASN A 56 -18.48 10.49 -0.99
N VAL A 57 -17.20 10.58 -1.30
CA VAL A 57 -16.22 9.52 -1.15
C VAL A 57 -15.41 9.84 0.10
N SER A 58 -15.43 8.96 1.10
CA SER A 58 -14.62 9.10 2.30
C SER A 58 -13.31 8.33 2.19
N VAL A 59 -12.28 8.75 2.92
CA VAL A 59 -10.99 8.08 3.03
C VAL A 59 -10.64 7.83 4.49
N LYS A 60 -10.29 6.59 4.81
CA LYS A 60 -9.82 6.15 6.14
C LYS A 60 -8.46 5.49 6.01
N ILE A 61 -7.64 5.54 7.07
CA ILE A 61 -6.40 4.77 7.14
C ILE A 61 -6.61 3.54 8.02
N ILE A 62 -6.25 2.37 7.51
CA ILE A 62 -6.48 1.08 8.17
C ILE A 62 -5.19 0.27 8.23
N ALA A 63 -5.09 -0.66 9.17
CA ALA A 63 -3.92 -1.54 9.25
C ALA A 63 -3.90 -2.54 8.08
N GLU A 64 -2.70 -2.97 7.66
CA GLU A 64 -2.54 -3.97 6.60
C GLU A 64 -3.32 -5.26 6.88
N GLU A 65 -3.38 -5.70 8.14
CA GLU A 65 -4.14 -6.89 8.54
C GLU A 65 -5.65 -6.72 8.27
N GLU A 66 -6.21 -5.56 8.58
CA GLU A 66 -7.62 -5.23 8.30
C GLU A 66 -7.87 -5.14 6.80
N ALA A 67 -6.95 -4.49 6.06
CA ALA A 67 -6.99 -4.42 4.60
C ALA A 67 -6.99 -5.82 3.96
N ARG A 68 -6.16 -6.72 4.48
CA ARG A 68 -6.08 -8.12 4.03
C ARG A 68 -7.40 -8.85 4.31
N MET A 69 -7.93 -8.75 5.52
CA MET A 69 -9.21 -9.41 5.87
C MET A 69 -10.37 -8.93 4.99
N LEU A 70 -10.43 -7.62 4.69
CA LEU A 70 -11.41 -7.05 3.76
C LEU A 70 -11.28 -7.62 2.34
N SER A 71 -10.04 -7.72 1.84
CA SER A 71 -9.80 -8.26 0.50
C SER A 71 -10.23 -9.72 0.37
N THR A 72 -10.20 -10.48 1.47
CA THR A 72 -10.64 -11.89 1.54
C THR A 72 -12.10 -12.06 1.98
N ALA A 73 -12.86 -10.96 2.10
CA ALA A 73 -14.24 -10.95 2.59
C ALA A 73 -14.44 -11.60 3.99
N GLN A 74 -13.38 -11.63 4.82
CA GLN A 74 -13.42 -12.14 6.20
C GLN A 74 -13.95 -11.09 7.19
N LEU A 75 -13.98 -9.82 6.78
CA LEU A 75 -14.44 -8.70 7.59
C LEU A 75 -15.34 -7.80 6.74
N SER A 76 -16.38 -7.23 7.35
CA SER A 76 -17.24 -6.23 6.72
C SER A 76 -16.60 -4.84 6.84
N GLU A 77 -16.83 -3.95 5.87
CA GLU A 77 -16.34 -2.56 5.94
C GLU A 77 -16.77 -1.85 7.23
N LYS A 78 -17.98 -2.17 7.70
CA LYS A 78 -18.59 -1.55 8.88
C LYS A 78 -17.86 -1.86 10.19
N ASP A 79 -17.11 -2.96 10.23
CA ASP A 79 -16.39 -3.41 11.42
C ASP A 79 -14.94 -2.91 11.45
N ILE A 80 -14.49 -2.22 10.40
CA ILE A 80 -13.12 -1.71 10.32
C ILE A 80 -12.95 -0.51 11.24
N LYS A 81 -11.88 -0.56 12.04
CA LYS A 81 -11.48 0.56 12.88
C LYS A 81 -10.37 1.34 12.19
N SER A 82 -10.58 2.64 12.01
CA SER A 82 -9.50 3.51 11.55
C SER A 82 -8.38 3.52 12.58
N VAL A 83 -7.14 3.37 12.13
CA VAL A 83 -5.94 3.44 12.98
C VAL A 83 -5.34 4.84 13.02
N GLY A 84 -5.98 5.83 12.39
CA GLY A 84 -5.53 7.21 12.39
C GLY A 84 -6.65 8.21 12.09
N SER A 85 -6.31 9.49 12.10
CA SER A 85 -7.23 10.58 11.78
C SER A 85 -6.73 11.37 10.57
N ILE A 86 -7.60 11.55 9.57
CA ILE A 86 -7.33 12.35 8.37
C ILE A 86 -8.20 13.60 8.42
N SER A 87 -7.62 14.78 8.14
CA SER A 87 -8.40 15.99 7.88
C SER A 87 -8.70 16.11 6.40
N ASN A 88 -9.87 16.65 6.04
CA ASN A 88 -10.42 16.61 4.67
C ASN A 88 -10.49 15.15 4.19
N ASP A 89 -11.17 14.33 4.98
CA ASP A 89 -11.32 12.88 4.82
C ASP A 89 -12.46 12.50 3.88
N PHE A 90 -13.11 13.46 3.23
CA PHE A 90 -14.06 13.19 2.17
C PHE A 90 -13.90 14.16 1.01
N GLU A 91 -14.25 13.69 -0.18
CA GLU A 91 -14.29 14.49 -1.41
C GLU A 91 -15.52 14.09 -2.23
N LYS A 92 -16.06 15.03 -3.02
CA LYS A 92 -17.21 14.74 -3.87
C LYS A 92 -16.78 14.01 -5.14
N LEU A 93 -17.57 13.02 -5.53
CA LEU A 93 -17.45 12.41 -6.85
C LEU A 93 -17.93 13.42 -7.89
N THR A 94 -17.04 13.78 -8.81
CA THR A 94 -17.29 14.73 -9.90
C THR A 94 -17.11 14.03 -11.23
N MET A 95 -17.81 14.51 -12.27
CA MET A 95 -17.69 14.01 -13.63
C MET A 95 -16.95 15.05 -14.47
N ASP A 96 -15.92 14.61 -15.20
CA ASP A 96 -15.25 15.47 -16.18
C ASP A 96 -16.00 15.49 -17.53
N ASP A 97 -15.60 16.39 -18.44
CA ASP A 97 -16.21 16.53 -19.77
C ASP A 97 -16.07 15.27 -20.64
N LYS A 98 -15.14 14.38 -20.29
CA LYS A 98 -14.91 13.09 -20.95
C LYS A 98 -15.79 11.98 -20.36
N GLY A 99 -16.59 12.27 -19.34
CA GLY A 99 -17.48 11.33 -18.67
C GLY A 99 -16.81 10.50 -17.57
N HIS A 100 -15.58 10.78 -17.18
CA HIS A 100 -14.92 10.09 -16.08
C HIS A 100 -15.44 10.58 -14.73
N MET A 101 -15.94 9.66 -13.91
CA MET A 101 -16.30 9.95 -12.52
C MET A 101 -15.09 9.75 -11.61
N SER A 102 -14.66 10.83 -10.92
CA SER A 102 -13.48 10.83 -10.06
C SER A 102 -13.67 11.66 -8.79
N ALA A 103 -12.98 11.28 -7.72
CA ALA A 103 -12.83 12.08 -6.51
C ALA A 103 -11.33 12.29 -6.24
N LYS A 104 -10.94 13.56 -6.08
CA LYS A 104 -9.53 14.00 -6.02
C LYS A 104 -9.18 14.56 -4.65
N PHE A 105 -8.50 13.76 -3.86
CA PHE A 105 -8.06 14.12 -2.51
C PHE A 105 -6.74 14.88 -2.59
N ASN A 106 -6.78 16.18 -2.90
CA ASN A 106 -5.56 17.01 -3.07
C ASN A 106 -5.13 17.74 -1.78
N ASN A 107 -6.04 17.82 -0.80
CA ASN A 107 -5.83 18.59 0.43
C ASN A 107 -5.98 17.73 1.69
N SER A 108 -6.05 16.41 1.54
CA SER A 108 -6.17 15.48 2.65
C SER A 108 -4.84 15.38 3.39
N LYS A 109 -4.91 15.29 4.72
CA LYS A 109 -3.72 15.31 5.57
C LYS A 109 -3.89 14.33 6.72
N LEU A 110 -2.91 13.43 6.88
CA LEU A 110 -2.87 12.52 8.01
C LEU A 110 -2.42 13.27 9.25
N THR A 111 -3.31 13.44 10.22
CA THR A 111 -3.04 14.25 11.43
C THR A 111 -2.53 13.41 12.59
N ARG A 112 -3.02 12.18 12.74
CA ARG A 112 -2.58 11.25 13.78
C ARG A 112 -2.58 9.83 13.25
N ILE A 113 -1.66 9.02 13.78
CA ILE A 113 -1.58 7.59 13.53
C ILE A 113 -1.37 6.89 14.88
N ALA A 114 -2.18 5.88 15.17
CA ALA A 114 -1.98 4.98 16.28
C ALA A 114 -1.13 3.82 15.77
N HIS A 115 0.18 3.88 16.03
CA HIS A 115 0.99 2.70 15.88
C HIS A 115 0.46 1.64 16.85
N ARG A 116 -0.03 0.50 16.36
CA ARG A 116 -0.51 -0.58 17.25
C ARG A 116 0.65 -0.91 18.18
N LYS A 117 0.47 -0.80 19.50
CA LYS A 117 1.52 -1.14 20.46
C LYS A 117 1.97 -2.58 20.19
N PRO A 118 3.28 -2.90 20.19
CA PRO A 118 3.70 -4.30 20.31
C PRO A 118 3.04 -4.89 21.57
N PRO A 119 2.64 -6.18 21.54
CA PRO A 119 1.91 -6.78 22.65
C PRO A 119 2.66 -6.57 23.98
N PRO A 120 1.94 -6.36 25.10
CA PRO A 120 2.57 -6.13 26.39
C PRO A 120 3.50 -7.30 26.74
N LYS A 121 4.70 -6.96 27.24
CA LYS A 121 5.71 -7.89 27.74
C LYS A 121 5.09 -8.76 28.86
N GLY A 122 4.55 -9.92 28.50
CA GLY A 122 3.88 -10.82 29.45
C GLY A 122 3.83 -12.30 29.06
N ALA A 123 4.15 -12.67 27.81
CA ALA A 123 4.24 -14.08 27.43
C ALA A 123 5.71 -14.54 27.44
N GLN A 124 6.07 -15.32 28.46
CA GLN A 124 7.35 -16.03 28.54
C GLN A 124 7.38 -17.14 27.48
N GLY A 125 8.39 -17.13 26.62
CA GLY A 125 8.65 -18.19 25.64
C GLY A 125 9.73 -17.76 24.64
N GLU A 126 10.61 -18.70 24.27
CA GLU A 126 11.93 -18.53 23.64
C GLU A 126 11.95 -17.98 22.20
N CYS A 127 10.88 -17.32 21.73
CA CYS A 127 10.81 -16.62 20.43
C CYS A 127 11.21 -15.13 20.54
N LYS A 128 12.14 -14.80 21.45
CA LYS A 128 12.41 -13.42 21.90
C LYS A 128 13.29 -12.56 20.99
N ALA A 129 13.99 -13.11 20.00
CA ALA A 129 14.92 -12.32 19.19
C ALA A 129 14.24 -11.60 18.00
N VAL A 130 13.20 -12.19 17.42
CA VAL A 130 12.63 -11.70 16.14
C VAL A 130 11.48 -10.71 16.34
N LEU A 131 10.70 -10.83 17.44
CA LEU A 131 9.51 -10.00 17.67
C LEU A 131 9.76 -8.72 18.49
N ASN A 132 10.93 -8.57 19.13
CA ASN A 132 11.24 -7.41 19.98
C ASN A 132 11.77 -6.18 19.23
N GLN A 133 11.89 -6.24 17.91
CA GLN A 133 12.43 -5.15 17.08
C GLN A 133 11.47 -4.67 15.99
N GLN A 134 10.16 -4.85 16.14
CA GLN A 134 9.22 -4.21 15.22
C GLN A 134 9.28 -2.69 15.44
N ALA A 135 10.08 -2.02 14.61
CA ALA A 135 10.22 -0.59 14.63
C ALA A 135 8.87 0.05 14.24
N ALA A 136 8.64 1.31 14.60
CA ALA A 136 7.47 2.04 14.12
C ALA A 136 7.37 2.05 12.57
N THR A 137 8.51 1.87 11.89
CA THR A 137 8.68 1.74 10.43
C THR A 137 8.39 0.35 9.88
N ASP A 138 8.01 -0.63 10.71
CA ASP A 138 7.64 -1.97 10.23
C ASP A 138 6.11 -2.14 10.11
N GLN A 139 5.35 -1.14 10.53
CA GLN A 139 3.88 -1.14 10.41
C GLN A 139 3.43 -0.58 9.07
N LYS A 140 2.56 -1.33 8.42
CA LYS A 140 2.02 -1.01 7.11
C LYS A 140 0.54 -0.71 7.20
N TYR A 141 0.10 0.12 6.28
CA TYR A 141 -1.25 0.66 6.23
C TYR A 141 -1.76 0.65 4.80
N ALA A 142 -3.07 0.84 4.66
CA ALA A 142 -3.70 1.18 3.40
C ALA A 142 -4.70 2.31 3.61
N LEU A 143 -4.93 3.11 2.57
CA LEU A 143 -6.09 4.00 2.53
C LEU A 143 -7.27 3.21 1.97
N LEU A 144 -8.37 3.23 2.72
CA LEU A 144 -9.67 2.73 2.29
C LEU A 144 -10.49 3.91 1.79
N PHE A 145 -10.85 3.87 0.51
CA PHE A 145 -11.78 4.81 -0.09
C PHE A 145 -13.15 4.16 -0.16
N HIS A 146 -14.18 4.88 0.28
CA HIS A 146 -15.53 4.36 0.38
C HIS A 146 -16.53 5.37 -0.18
N ILE A 147 -17.32 4.96 -1.17
CA ILE A 147 -18.40 5.78 -1.72
C ILE A 147 -19.59 5.65 -0.79
N SER A 148 -20.20 6.78 -0.41
CA SER A 148 -21.43 6.77 0.37
C SER A 148 -22.48 5.87 -0.30
N PRO A 149 -23.16 4.97 0.44
CA PRO A 149 -24.02 3.98 -0.17
C PRO A 149 -25.09 4.62 -1.04
N PHE A 150 -25.22 4.13 -2.27
CA PHE A 150 -26.17 4.66 -3.26
C PHE A 150 -27.09 3.55 -3.77
N GLN A 151 -28.24 3.93 -4.32
CA GLN A 151 -29.20 2.99 -4.87
C GLN A 151 -29.17 3.03 -6.41
N LEU A 152 -29.12 1.86 -7.03
CA LEU A 152 -29.16 1.71 -8.48
C LEU A 152 -30.51 1.09 -8.88
N GLY A 153 -31.52 1.94 -9.09
CA GLY A 153 -32.88 1.51 -9.42
C GLY A 153 -33.41 0.44 -8.46
N ASN A 154 -33.83 -0.70 -9.00
CA ASN A 154 -34.39 -1.83 -8.24
C ASN A 154 -33.33 -2.87 -7.81
N LEU A 155 -32.04 -2.63 -8.11
CA LEU A 155 -30.94 -3.58 -7.82
C LEU A 155 -30.47 -3.51 -6.36
N GLY A 156 -31.03 -2.60 -5.56
CA GLY A 156 -30.71 -2.42 -4.15
C GLY A 156 -29.64 -1.36 -3.89
N LYS A 157 -29.15 -1.35 -2.65
CA LYS A 157 -28.09 -0.44 -2.19
C LYS A 157 -26.73 -1.03 -2.48
N PHE A 158 -25.88 -0.24 -3.11
CA PHE A 158 -24.51 -0.56 -3.42
C PHE A 158 -23.60 0.00 -2.36
N ASP A 159 -22.69 -0.85 -1.90
CA ASP A 159 -21.64 -0.53 -0.93
C ASP A 159 -20.30 -0.75 -1.64
N VAL A 160 -19.62 0.34 -2.01
CA VAL A 160 -18.51 0.31 -2.95
C VAL A 160 -17.28 0.97 -2.32
N TRP A 161 -16.19 0.22 -2.31
CA TRP A 161 -14.92 0.66 -1.74
C TRP A 161 -13.73 0.12 -2.53
N THR A 162 -12.58 0.75 -2.37
CA THR A 162 -11.30 0.29 -2.90
C THR A 162 -10.18 0.59 -1.91
N LEU A 163 -9.13 -0.22 -1.94
CA LEU A 163 -7.92 -0.01 -1.16
C LEU A 163 -6.83 0.63 -2.02
N SER A 164 -6.01 1.48 -1.41
CA SER A 164 -4.70 1.85 -1.98
C SER A 164 -3.75 0.65 -1.95
N LEU A 165 -2.63 0.79 -2.67
CA LEU A 165 -1.48 -0.06 -2.41
C LEU A 165 -1.00 0.12 -0.95
N PRO A 166 -0.32 -0.90 -0.38
CA PRO A 166 0.30 -0.76 0.93
C PRO A 166 1.19 0.48 0.98
N LEU A 167 1.17 1.17 2.11
CA LEU A 167 1.99 2.35 2.39
C LEU A 167 2.52 2.31 3.82
N MET A 168 3.50 3.15 4.10
CA MET A 168 4.00 3.37 5.45
C MET A 168 3.77 4.78 5.93
N VAL A 169 3.82 4.97 7.25
CA VAL A 169 3.60 6.26 7.90
C VAL A 169 4.79 6.62 8.77
N THR A 170 5.31 7.83 8.60
CA THR A 170 6.38 8.40 9.42
C THR A 170 5.87 9.58 10.23
N VAL A 171 6.41 9.75 11.44
CA VAL A 171 6.15 10.93 12.28
C VAL A 171 7.31 11.92 12.25
N HIS A 172 8.52 11.44 11.95
CA HIS A 172 9.72 12.24 11.88
C HIS A 172 10.53 11.89 10.62
N GLY A 173 11.23 12.86 10.04
CA GLY A 173 11.98 12.67 8.79
C GLY A 173 13.12 11.65 8.89
N SER A 174 13.65 11.42 10.10
CA SER A 174 14.68 10.40 10.34
C SER A 174 14.22 8.97 10.07
N GLN A 175 12.91 8.73 9.96
CA GLN A 175 12.33 7.41 9.66
C GLN A 175 12.11 7.19 8.16
N ASP A 176 12.30 8.22 7.34
CA ASP A 176 11.87 8.21 5.94
C ASP A 176 12.67 7.21 5.10
N CYS A 177 14.01 7.17 5.25
CA CYS A 177 14.85 6.22 4.53
C CYS A 177 14.46 4.76 4.82
N ASP A 178 14.28 4.41 6.09
CA ASP A 178 13.88 3.07 6.51
C ASP A 178 12.51 2.68 5.95
N ALA A 179 11.54 3.61 6.00
CA ALA A 179 10.21 3.40 5.44
C ALA A 179 10.26 3.26 3.91
N GLN A 180 11.06 4.09 3.22
CA GLN A 180 11.23 3.95 1.75
C GLN A 180 11.84 2.60 1.39
N GLY A 181 12.84 2.13 2.16
CA GLY A 181 13.46 0.82 1.96
C GLY A 181 12.49 -0.34 2.14
N ALA A 182 11.73 -0.35 3.25
CA ALA A 182 10.75 -1.42 3.49
C ALA A 182 9.58 -1.42 2.49
N ILE A 183 9.09 -0.25 2.06
CA ILE A 183 7.96 -0.21 1.11
C ILE A 183 8.40 -0.54 -0.30
N LEU A 184 9.63 -0.17 -0.68
CA LEU A 184 10.24 -0.58 -1.94
C LEU A 184 10.36 -2.09 -1.99
N TRP A 185 10.93 -2.70 -0.96
CA TRP A 185 11.05 -4.16 -0.86
C TRP A 185 9.69 -4.85 -0.99
N GLN A 186 8.69 -4.37 -0.24
CA GLN A 186 7.35 -4.93 -0.30
C GLN A 186 6.75 -4.80 -1.70
N ARG A 187 6.68 -3.59 -2.26
CA ARG A 187 6.02 -3.37 -3.55
C ARG A 187 6.73 -4.05 -4.71
N ALA A 188 8.05 -4.23 -4.62
CA ALA A 188 8.84 -4.87 -5.67
C ALA A 188 8.68 -6.39 -5.71
N PHE A 189 8.59 -7.04 -4.54
CA PHE A 189 8.70 -8.50 -4.44
C PHE A 189 7.46 -9.20 -3.90
N TYR A 190 6.41 -8.45 -3.55
CA TYR A 190 5.13 -9.02 -3.19
C TYR A 190 4.46 -9.62 -4.43
N SER A 191 4.18 -10.92 -4.38
CA SER A 191 3.48 -11.62 -5.47
C SER A 191 1.97 -11.53 -5.26
N VAL A 192 1.26 -11.09 -6.31
CA VAL A 192 -0.21 -10.95 -6.35
C VAL A 192 -0.92 -12.31 -6.18
N ASN A 193 -0.24 -13.44 -6.42
CA ASN A 193 -0.81 -14.79 -6.41
C ASN A 193 -0.41 -15.64 -5.18
N ARG A 194 0.18 -15.06 -4.11
CA ARG A 194 0.53 -15.84 -2.92
C ARG A 194 -0.69 -16.11 -2.03
N THR A 195 -0.92 -17.39 -1.76
CA THR A 195 -1.90 -17.87 -0.77
C THR A 195 -1.65 -17.26 0.60
N ALA A 196 -2.72 -16.97 1.36
CA ALA A 196 -2.76 -16.24 2.64
C ALA A 196 -1.89 -16.77 3.81
N VAL A 197 -1.06 -17.79 3.58
CA VAL A 197 -0.33 -18.55 4.61
C VAL A 197 1.12 -18.08 4.79
N SER A 198 1.69 -17.33 3.85
CA SER A 198 3.04 -16.75 4.01
C SER A 198 3.07 -15.29 3.57
N SER A 199 2.90 -14.39 4.53
CA SER A 199 2.94 -12.93 4.34
C SER A 199 4.35 -12.36 4.19
N GLU A 200 5.39 -13.19 4.30
CA GLU A 200 6.79 -12.75 4.29
C GLU A 200 7.46 -12.99 2.93
N ILE A 201 8.12 -11.95 2.44
CA ILE A 201 9.03 -12.05 1.30
C ILE A 201 10.30 -12.70 1.83
N GLY A 202 10.43 -14.02 1.66
CA GLY A 202 11.55 -14.79 2.20
C GLY A 202 12.91 -14.25 1.76
N ALA A 203 13.23 -14.37 0.46
CA ALA A 203 14.47 -13.87 -0.10
C ALA A 203 14.38 -13.72 -1.64
N VAL A 204 15.23 -12.89 -2.23
CA VAL A 204 15.24 -12.58 -3.67
C VAL A 204 16.63 -12.74 -4.27
N SER A 205 16.71 -12.95 -5.57
CA SER A 205 18.00 -12.97 -6.28
C SER A 205 18.56 -11.56 -6.46
N TRP A 206 19.89 -11.45 -6.63
CA TRP A 206 20.51 -10.18 -7.03
C TRP A 206 19.97 -9.67 -8.36
N HIS A 207 19.70 -10.58 -9.29
CA HIS A 207 19.13 -10.23 -10.60
C HIS A 207 17.81 -9.46 -10.43
N GLU A 208 16.87 -9.97 -9.64
CA GLU A 208 15.59 -9.29 -9.36
C GLU A 208 15.80 -7.95 -8.63
N LEU A 209 16.65 -7.92 -7.59
CA LEU A 209 16.90 -6.69 -6.83
C LEU A 209 17.56 -5.61 -7.68
N SER A 210 18.52 -5.98 -8.51
CA SER A 210 19.27 -5.05 -9.35
C SER A 210 18.38 -4.31 -10.35
N GLN A 211 17.36 -4.98 -10.91
CA GLN A 211 16.38 -4.36 -11.79
C GLN A 211 15.54 -3.32 -11.04
N VAL A 212 15.12 -3.64 -9.81
CA VAL A 212 14.36 -2.73 -8.95
C VAL A 212 15.19 -1.50 -8.60
N LEU A 213 16.45 -1.68 -8.21
CA LEU A 213 17.38 -0.58 -7.90
C LEU A 213 17.60 0.33 -9.10
N ARG A 214 17.86 -0.26 -10.28
CA ARG A 214 18.03 0.49 -11.54
C ARG A 214 16.78 1.32 -11.87
N HIS A 215 15.60 0.72 -11.77
CA HIS A 215 14.35 1.41 -12.05
C HIS A 215 14.07 2.53 -11.04
N LYS A 216 14.26 2.26 -9.74
CA LYS A 216 14.08 3.25 -8.68
C LYS A 216 15.02 4.43 -8.83
N PHE A 217 16.29 4.19 -9.17
CA PHE A 217 17.28 5.24 -9.39
C PHE A 217 16.91 6.14 -10.56
N ALA A 218 16.52 5.56 -11.70
CA ALA A 218 16.12 6.32 -12.88
C ALA A 218 14.91 7.23 -12.60
N LEU A 219 13.87 6.69 -11.93
CA LEU A 219 12.69 7.46 -11.56
C LEU A 219 12.99 8.58 -10.57
N PHE A 220 13.83 8.32 -9.57
CA PHE A 220 14.07 9.28 -8.49
C PHE A 220 15.02 10.41 -8.91
N THR A 221 16.03 10.12 -9.72
CA THR A 221 17.04 11.11 -10.13
C THR A 221 16.67 11.84 -11.42
N GLY A 222 15.83 11.23 -12.28
CA GLY A 222 15.59 11.72 -13.63
C GLY A 222 16.85 11.71 -14.50
N ALA A 223 17.92 11.00 -14.09
CA ALA A 223 19.19 11.01 -14.77
C ALA A 223 19.10 10.34 -16.16
N HIS A 224 19.70 10.96 -17.17
CA HIS A 224 19.80 10.40 -18.52
C HIS A 224 20.62 9.11 -18.56
N ARG A 225 21.60 8.97 -17.65
CA ARG A 225 22.41 7.76 -17.49
C ARG A 225 21.81 6.89 -16.40
N ALA A 226 21.29 5.72 -16.78
CA ALA A 226 20.88 4.69 -15.83
C ALA A 226 22.10 4.01 -15.16
N ILE A 227 21.87 3.31 -14.05
CA ILE A 227 22.87 2.46 -13.39
C ILE A 227 23.34 1.39 -14.38
N SER A 228 24.62 1.41 -14.74
CA SER A 228 25.23 0.46 -15.68
C SER A 228 25.47 -0.90 -15.02
N ASP A 229 25.79 -1.93 -15.82
CA ASP A 229 26.06 -3.26 -15.28
C ASP A 229 27.32 -3.30 -14.40
N SER A 230 28.32 -2.46 -14.68
CA SER A 230 29.50 -2.31 -13.81
C SER A 230 29.15 -1.65 -12.48
N ASP A 231 28.25 -0.67 -12.48
CA ASP A 231 27.78 -0.03 -11.24
C ASP A 231 26.97 -1.04 -10.40
N LEU A 232 26.12 -1.86 -11.04
CA LEU A 232 25.41 -2.95 -10.37
C LEU A 232 26.37 -4.01 -9.84
N ALA A 233 27.40 -4.41 -10.58
CA ALA A 233 28.39 -5.37 -10.10
C ALA A 233 29.09 -4.85 -8.83
N TYR A 234 29.45 -3.56 -8.80
CA TYR A 234 30.02 -2.92 -7.62
C TYR A 234 29.05 -2.90 -6.42
N LEU A 235 27.76 -2.63 -6.64
CA LEU A 235 26.75 -2.73 -5.59
C LEU A 235 26.56 -4.18 -5.10
N ALA A 236 26.64 -5.14 -6.02
CA ALA A 236 26.55 -6.55 -5.71
C ALA A 236 27.70 -6.97 -4.77
N GLU A 237 28.94 -6.55 -5.05
CA GLU A 237 30.10 -6.84 -4.18
C GLU A 237 29.94 -6.27 -2.76
N LYS A 238 29.29 -5.11 -2.63
CA LYS A 238 29.01 -4.52 -1.31
C LYS A 238 27.99 -5.32 -0.51
N LEU A 239 26.94 -5.81 -1.17
CA LEU A 239 25.85 -6.52 -0.51
C LEU A 239 26.18 -8.02 -0.33
N ILE A 240 26.82 -8.62 -1.34
CA ILE A 240 27.25 -10.01 -1.46
C ILE A 240 28.72 -10.10 -1.03
N VAL A 241 28.96 -10.03 0.27
CA VAL A 241 30.30 -10.17 0.86
C VAL A 241 31.02 -11.39 0.23
N PRO A 242 32.27 -11.25 -0.27
CA PRO A 242 32.98 -12.28 -1.04
C PRO A 242 33.16 -13.64 -0.35
N SER A 243 33.07 -13.68 0.99
CA SER A 243 33.17 -14.91 1.78
C SER A 243 31.87 -15.75 1.80
N ASN A 244 30.75 -15.24 1.26
CA ASN A 244 29.50 -15.99 1.11
C ASN A 244 29.45 -16.65 -0.29
N VAL A 245 30.17 -17.76 -0.42
CA VAL A 245 30.25 -18.61 -1.63
C VAL A 245 28.90 -19.26 -2.00
N ASP A 246 27.89 -19.15 -1.15
CA ASP A 246 26.67 -19.96 -1.22
C ASP A 246 25.50 -19.40 -2.06
N ASN A 247 25.64 -18.29 -2.81
CA ASN A 247 24.50 -17.69 -3.52
C ASN A 247 23.26 -17.49 -2.60
N LYS A 248 23.48 -17.24 -1.30
CA LYS A 248 22.38 -17.14 -0.34
C LYS A 248 21.44 -16.01 -0.78
N PRO A 249 20.13 -16.28 -0.89
CA PRO A 249 19.21 -15.32 -1.44
C PRO A 249 19.11 -14.10 -0.51
N ILE A 250 18.96 -12.91 -1.08
CA ILE A 250 18.99 -11.64 -0.36
C ILE A 250 17.70 -11.51 0.43
N THR A 251 17.79 -11.39 1.75
CA THR A 251 16.63 -11.17 2.63
C THR A 251 16.40 -9.68 2.87
N PHE A 252 15.21 -9.30 3.30
CA PHE A 252 14.93 -7.91 3.70
C PHE A 252 15.88 -7.44 4.81
N HIS A 253 16.18 -8.32 5.78
CA HIS A 253 17.11 -8.02 6.85
C HIS A 253 18.49 -7.63 6.30
N ARG A 254 19.04 -8.41 5.36
CA ARG A 254 20.33 -8.12 4.73
C ARG A 254 20.30 -6.84 3.89
N PHE A 255 19.17 -6.57 3.23
CA PHE A 255 19.01 -5.39 2.40
C PHE A 255 18.92 -4.09 3.22
N ALA A 256 18.13 -4.05 4.29
CA ALA A 256 17.75 -2.78 4.93
C ALA A 256 17.96 -2.71 6.45
N LYS A 257 18.20 -3.82 7.16
CA LYS A 257 18.32 -3.84 8.62
C LYS A 257 19.72 -4.17 9.14
N GLN A 258 20.47 -4.96 8.38
CA GLN A 258 21.84 -5.33 8.70
C GLN A 258 22.77 -4.19 8.27
N ASN A 259 23.68 -3.81 9.15
CA ASN A 259 24.76 -2.89 8.78
C ASN A 259 25.58 -3.48 7.63
N LEU A 260 25.97 -2.62 6.69
CA LEU A 260 26.71 -3.04 5.49
C LEU A 260 28.04 -3.72 5.85
N ARG A 261 28.69 -3.23 6.91
CA ARG A 261 29.91 -3.77 7.51
C ARG A 261 29.87 -3.54 9.02
N ASP A 262 30.68 -4.29 9.77
CA ASP A 262 30.73 -4.17 11.24
C ASP A 262 31.27 -2.81 11.73
N ASP A 263 32.02 -2.11 10.88
CA ASP A 263 32.62 -0.80 11.16
C ASP A 263 31.70 0.39 10.81
N VAL A 264 30.49 0.15 10.28
CA VAL A 264 29.55 1.20 9.89
C VAL A 264 28.18 1.00 10.53
N ASN A 265 27.47 2.11 10.78
CA ASN A 265 26.15 2.13 11.41
C ASN A 265 25.01 2.39 10.40
N PHE A 266 25.17 1.94 9.15
CA PHE A 266 24.14 2.06 8.12
C PHE A 266 24.05 0.76 7.32
N SER A 267 22.83 0.42 6.89
CA SER A 267 22.54 -0.68 5.98
C SER A 267 22.83 -0.29 4.52
N PHE A 268 22.71 -1.26 3.61
CA PHE A 268 22.89 -1.04 2.17
C PHE A 268 21.89 0.00 1.61
#